data_AF-A0A915DTM6-F1
#
_entry.id   AF-A0A915DTM6-F1
#
_cell.length_a   1.000
_cell.length_b   1.000
_cell.length_c   1.000
_cell.angle_alpha   90.00
_cell.angle_beta   90.00
_cell.angle_gamma   90.00
#
_symmetry.space_group_name_H-M   'P 1'
#
loop_
_entity.id
_entity.type
_entity.pdbx_description
1 polymer ?
#
loop_
_entity_poly.entity_id
_entity_poly.type
_entity_poly.pdbx_seq_one_letter_code
_entity_poly.pdbx_strand_id
1 'polypeptide(L)'
;MVKNYNSTKFGVDIFDEMLNNYSYSPSVKRWPLRLFMSFLVSGASINAHVLHGTQSTRREFTHKLAEQLMEGVYNGLRSKILGDEKTRHCGATFAIKSREDPSSTNVASVRRWRATSIP
;
A
#
# COMPACT_ATOMS: atom_id res chain seq x y z
N MET A 1 10.47 29.86 -33.61
CA MET A 1 10.66 30.16 -32.18
C MET A 1 9.46 29.73 -31.33
N VAL A 2 8.25 30.21 -31.61
CA VAL A 2 7.03 29.88 -30.81
C VAL A 2 6.68 28.38 -30.79
N LYS A 3 6.81 27.66 -31.92
CA LYS A 3 6.49 26.23 -32.00
C LYS A 3 7.37 25.38 -31.07
N ASN A 4 8.68 25.65 -31.02
CA ASN A 4 9.63 24.90 -30.18
C ASN A 4 9.40 25.15 -28.69
N TYR A 5 9.11 26.40 -28.30
CA TYR A 5 8.77 26.73 -26.90
C TYR A 5 7.49 26.02 -26.46
N ASN A 6 6.46 26.03 -27.30
CA ASN A 6 5.22 25.34 -27.00
C ASN A 6 5.44 23.83 -26.88
N SER A 7 6.35 23.20 -27.64
CA SER A 7 6.59 21.76 -27.47
C SER A 7 7.30 21.37 -26.16
N THR A 8 8.09 22.26 -25.54
CA THR A 8 8.93 21.89 -24.39
C THR A 8 8.42 22.40 -23.04
N LYS A 9 7.57 23.43 -23.02
CA LYS A 9 7.12 24.07 -21.78
C LYS A 9 6.23 23.20 -20.88
N PHE A 10 5.61 22.15 -21.43
CA PHE A 10 4.60 21.33 -20.75
C PHE A 10 5.16 20.21 -19.87
N GLY A 11 6.49 20.01 -19.84
CA GLY A 11 7.08 18.83 -19.16
C GLY A 11 6.73 18.73 -17.67
N VAL A 12 6.75 19.85 -16.95
CA VAL A 12 6.37 19.91 -15.54
C VAL A 12 4.87 19.73 -15.36
N ASP A 13 4.05 20.36 -16.20
CA ASP A 13 2.59 20.25 -16.14
C ASP A 13 2.13 18.79 -16.33
N ILE A 14 2.75 18.07 -17.27
CA ILE A 14 2.46 16.65 -17.51
C ILE A 14 2.86 15.81 -16.28
N PHE A 15 3.98 16.13 -15.64
CA PHE A 15 4.41 15.44 -14.41
C PHE A 15 3.45 15.70 -13.24
N ASP A 16 3.01 16.94 -13.07
CA ASP A 16 2.03 17.31 -12.04
C ASP A 16 0.66 16.67 -12.30
N GLU A 17 0.23 16.58 -13.55
CA GLU A 17 -0.97 15.84 -13.94
C GLU A 17 -0.84 14.35 -13.61
N MET A 18 0.31 13.74 -13.90
CA MET A 18 0.59 12.35 -13.55
C MET A 18 0.56 12.10 -12.05
N LEU A 19 1.09 13.03 -11.25
CA LEU A 19 1.06 12.96 -9.78
C LEU A 19 -0.38 13.05 -9.26
N ASN A 20 -1.20 13.94 -9.81
CA ASN A 20 -2.59 14.11 -9.38
C ASN A 20 -3.47 12.89 -9.77
N ASN A 21 -3.22 12.32 -10.95
CA ASN A 21 -3.91 11.13 -11.44
C ASN A 21 -3.54 9.85 -10.66
N TYR A 22 -2.38 9.84 -9.98
CA TYR A 22 -2.00 8.75 -9.09
C TYR A 22 -2.41 9.10 -7.66
N SER A 23 -3.62 8.71 -7.26
CA SER A 23 -4.28 9.15 -6.02
C SER A 23 -3.69 8.58 -4.71
N TYR A 24 -2.38 8.65 -4.50
CA TYR A 24 -1.77 8.41 -3.18
C TYR A 24 -1.71 9.71 -2.37
N SER A 25 -2.86 10.39 -2.23
CA SER A 25 -3.01 11.58 -1.39
C SER A 25 -3.84 11.24 -0.16
N PRO A 26 -3.22 10.80 0.93
CA PRO A 26 -3.96 10.51 2.14
C PRO A 26 -4.47 11.83 2.76
N SER A 27 -5.64 11.78 3.41
CA SER A 27 -6.23 12.89 4.17
C SER A 27 -5.49 13.10 5.50
N VAL A 28 -4.19 13.37 5.42
CA VAL A 28 -3.32 13.58 6.58
C VAL A 28 -3.28 15.06 6.95
N LYS A 29 -3.45 15.35 8.24
CA LYS A 29 -3.33 16.73 8.79
C LYS A 29 -1.88 17.18 8.96
N ARG A 30 -0.93 16.26 8.84
CA ARG A 30 0.51 16.52 9.01
C ARG A 30 1.12 16.79 7.64
N TRP A 31 1.45 18.05 7.37
CA TRP A 31 2.05 18.47 6.09
C TRP A 31 3.30 17.68 5.67
N PRO A 32 4.23 17.25 6.57
CA PRO A 32 5.43 16.53 6.14
C PRO A 32 5.10 15.15 5.56
N LEU A 33 4.10 14.48 6.12
CA LEU A 33 3.66 13.17 5.65
C LEU A 33 3.02 13.27 4.27
N ARG A 34 2.31 14.36 3.99
CA ARG A 34 1.76 14.63 2.66
C ARG A 34 2.88 14.78 1.63
N LEU A 35 3.93 15.55 1.94
CA LEU A 35 5.09 15.69 1.05
C LEU A 35 5.79 14.36 0.80
N PHE A 36 6.00 13.56 1.85
CA PHE A 36 6.62 12.24 1.71
C PHE A 36 5.82 11.34 0.75
N MET A 37 4.51 11.26 0.94
CA MET A 37 3.66 10.39 0.13
C MET A 37 3.47 10.88 -1.31
N SER A 38 3.27 12.18 -1.49
CA SER A 38 3.06 12.78 -2.83
C SER A 38 4.36 12.89 -3.62
N PHE A 39 5.43 13.40 -3.03
CA PHE A 39 6.66 13.70 -3.77
C PHE A 39 7.64 12.51 -3.78
N LEU A 40 7.96 11.97 -2.60
CA LEU A 40 8.98 10.92 -2.50
C LEU A 40 8.47 9.57 -2.96
N VAL A 41 7.24 9.17 -2.62
CA VAL A 41 6.72 7.87 -3.05
C VAL A 41 6.18 7.94 -4.47
N SER A 42 5.22 8.83 -4.74
CA SER A 42 4.56 8.88 -6.05
C SER A 42 5.50 9.43 -7.15
N GLY A 43 6.24 10.51 -6.87
CA GLY A 43 7.20 11.08 -7.81
C GLY A 43 8.37 10.14 -8.13
N ALA A 44 8.94 9.49 -7.12
CA ALA A 44 9.99 8.50 -7.37
C ALA A 44 9.47 7.27 -8.12
N SER A 45 8.21 6.87 -7.93
CA SER A 45 7.61 5.78 -8.69
C SER A 45 7.52 6.08 -10.20
N ILE A 46 7.22 7.34 -10.56
CA ILE A 46 7.21 7.80 -11.95
C ILE A 46 8.61 7.75 -12.53
N ASN A 47 9.59 8.29 -11.80
CA ASN A 47 10.99 8.28 -12.23
C ASN A 47 11.54 6.85 -12.38
N ALA A 48 11.23 5.98 -11.42
CA ALA A 48 11.61 4.58 -11.47
C ALA A 48 10.95 3.86 -12.66
N HIS A 49 9.70 4.17 -13.00
CA HIS A 49 9.04 3.61 -14.17
C HIS A 49 9.71 4.04 -15.47
N VAL A 50 10.08 5.32 -15.60
CA VAL A 50 10.84 5.85 -16.74
C VAL A 50 12.19 5.15 -16.86
N LEU A 51 12.91 4.98 -15.75
CA LEU A 51 14.21 4.27 -15.71
C LEU A 51 14.07 2.77 -16.01
N HIS A 52 12.98 2.14 -15.58
CA HIS A 52 12.74 0.72 -15.81
C HIS A 52 12.52 0.42 -17.29
N GLY A 53 12.03 1.40 -18.07
CA GLY A 53 11.97 1.32 -19.53
C GLY A 53 11.01 0.25 -20.08
N THR A 54 10.17 -0.34 -19.23
CA THR A 54 9.20 -1.37 -19.64
C THR A 54 7.95 -0.75 -20.25
N GLN A 55 7.36 -1.43 -21.24
CA GLN A 55 6.08 -1.05 -21.84
C GLN A 55 4.85 -1.38 -20.97
N SER A 56 5.06 -1.82 -19.72
CA SER A 56 3.97 -2.10 -18.79
C SER A 56 3.24 -0.82 -18.43
N THR A 57 1.93 -0.89 -18.15
CA THR A 57 1.24 0.27 -17.62
C THR A 57 1.85 0.68 -16.27
N ARG A 58 1.94 1.99 -16.01
CA ARG A 58 2.48 2.53 -14.74
C ARG A 58 1.85 1.85 -13.52
N ARG A 59 0.55 1.56 -13.57
CA ARG A 59 -0.19 0.91 -12.49
C ARG A 59 0.35 -0.49 -12.19
N GLU A 60 0.53 -1.32 -13.21
CA GLU A 60 1.09 -2.67 -13.06
C GLU A 60 2.52 -2.62 -12.52
N PHE A 61 3.34 -1.68 -13.00
CA PHE A 61 4.68 -1.47 -12.48
C PHE A 61 4.65 -1.18 -10.96
N THR A 62 3.84 -0.22 -10.54
CA THR A 62 3.73 0.13 -9.11
C THR A 62 3.18 -1.01 -8.25
N HIS A 63 2.28 -1.84 -8.80
CA HIS A 63 1.75 -3.01 -8.09
C HIS A 63 2.84 -4.05 -7.84
N LYS A 64 3.60 -4.41 -8.90
CA LYS A 64 4.73 -5.35 -8.79
C LYS A 64 5.81 -4.82 -7.85
N LEU A 65 6.10 -3.53 -7.91
CA LEU A 65 7.04 -2.89 -6.99
C LEU A 65 6.58 -3.02 -5.54
N ALA A 66 5.29 -2.80 -5.26
CA ALA A 66 4.74 -2.97 -3.92
C ALA A 66 4.82 -4.41 -3.42
N GLU A 67 4.55 -5.40 -4.27
CA GLU A 67 4.71 -6.82 -3.95
C GLU A 67 6.16 -7.15 -3.57
N GLN A 68 7.13 -6.71 -4.37
CA GLN A 68 8.56 -6.92 -4.12
C GLN A 68 9.03 -6.28 -2.81
N LEU A 69 8.54 -5.08 -2.49
CA LEU A 69 8.86 -4.41 -1.23
C LEU A 69 8.25 -5.13 -0.02
N MET A 70 7.03 -5.67 -0.16
CA MET A 70 6.33 -6.36 0.90
C MET A 70 6.86 -7.78 1.15
N GLU A 71 7.43 -8.43 0.14
CA GLU A 71 7.92 -9.81 0.22
C GLU A 71 8.96 -9.99 1.34
N GLY A 72 9.90 -9.05 1.50
CA GLY A 72 10.90 -9.10 2.57
C GLY A 72 10.29 -9.02 3.97
N VAL A 73 9.28 -8.15 4.16
CA VAL A 73 8.56 -8.00 5.43
C VAL A 73 7.72 -9.24 5.71
N TYR A 74 7.00 -9.74 4.70
CA TYR A 74 6.15 -10.93 4.82
C TYR A 74 6.96 -12.17 5.17
N ASN A 75 8.09 -12.40 4.51
CA ASN A 75 8.96 -13.54 4.79
C ASN A 75 9.57 -13.47 6.20
N GLY A 76 9.92 -12.27 6.67
CA GLY A 76 10.40 -12.05 8.04
C GLY A 76 9.32 -12.23 9.12
N LEU A 77 8.07 -11.85 8.84
CA LEU A 77 6.94 -12.12 9.73
C LEU A 77 6.58 -13.60 9.74
N ARG A 78 6.56 -14.24 8.56
CA ARG A 78 6.25 -15.66 8.39
C ARG A 78 7.24 -16.53 9.13
N SER A 79 8.54 -16.24 9.06
CA SER A 79 9.56 -16.99 9.79
C SER A 79 9.43 -16.85 11.31
N LYS A 80 9.01 -15.68 11.81
CA LYS A 80 8.70 -15.49 13.24
C LYS A 80 7.45 -16.26 13.67
N ILE A 81 6.39 -16.26 12.86
CA ILE A 81 5.14 -16.97 13.16
C ILE A 81 5.34 -18.51 13.12
N LEU A 82 6.04 -19.04 12.10
CA LEU A 82 6.36 -20.47 12.01
C LEU A 82 7.47 -20.89 12.99
N GLY A 83 8.43 -20.01 13.28
CA GLY A 83 9.46 -20.25 14.30
C GLY A 83 8.87 -20.37 15.70
N ASP A 84 7.86 -19.56 15.99
CA ASP A 84 7.10 -19.59 17.24
C ASP A 84 6.25 -20.88 17.39
N GLU A 85 5.88 -21.54 16.29
CA GLU A 85 5.16 -22.81 16.35
C GLU A 85 6.01 -23.97 16.91
N LYS A 86 7.35 -23.92 16.72
CA LYS A 86 8.27 -24.90 17.35
C LYS A 86 8.48 -24.64 18.86
N THR A 87 8.15 -23.45 19.36
CA THR A 87 8.21 -23.09 20.79
C THR A 87 6.85 -23.18 21.50
N ARG A 88 5.75 -23.46 20.78
CA ARG A 88 4.40 -23.65 21.35
C ARG A 88 4.18 -24.99 22.08
N HIS A 89 5.21 -25.56 22.68
CA HIS A 89 5.02 -26.64 23.66
C HIS A 89 4.47 -26.11 25.01
N CYS A 90 4.33 -24.78 25.17
CA CYS A 90 3.65 -24.18 26.32
C CYS A 90 2.47 -23.27 25.88
N GLY A 91 1.34 -23.89 25.53
CA GLY A 91 0.04 -23.55 26.12
C GLY A 91 -0.69 -22.23 25.81
N ALA A 92 -0.46 -21.53 24.70
CA ALA A 92 -1.34 -20.41 24.32
C ALA A 92 -1.63 -20.38 22.81
N THR A 93 -2.79 -20.88 22.40
CA THR A 93 -3.31 -20.79 21.04
C THR A 93 -4.12 -19.50 20.86
N PHE A 94 -3.63 -18.58 20.03
CA PHE A 94 -4.45 -17.48 19.50
C PHE A 94 -4.95 -17.88 18.11
N ALA A 95 -6.23 -18.24 18.01
CA ALA A 95 -6.85 -18.66 16.76
C ALA A 95 -7.05 -17.46 15.82
N ILE A 96 -6.27 -17.38 14.74
CA ILE A 96 -6.58 -16.49 13.61
C ILE A 96 -7.65 -17.21 12.79
N LYS A 97 -8.92 -16.80 12.95
CA LYS A 97 -10.01 -17.29 12.11
C LYS A 97 -9.86 -16.67 10.72
N SER A 98 -9.43 -17.48 9.74
CA SER A 98 -9.45 -17.13 8.32
C SER A 98 -10.84 -16.63 7.94
N ARG A 99 -10.90 -15.46 7.29
CA ARG A 99 -12.14 -14.85 6.78
C ARG A 99 -12.58 -15.65 5.55
N GLU A 100 -13.49 -16.59 5.73
CA GLU A 100 -14.18 -17.25 4.62
C GLU A 100 -15.11 -16.26 3.91
N ASP A 101 -15.21 -16.40 2.59
CA ASP A 101 -16.01 -15.58 1.69
C ASP A 101 -17.50 -15.60 2.06
N PRO A 102 -18.23 -14.47 1.96
CA PRO A 102 -19.62 -14.37 2.39
C PRO A 102 -20.56 -14.91 1.31
N SER A 103 -20.53 -16.22 1.07
CA SER A 103 -21.53 -16.87 0.23
C SER A 103 -21.92 -18.27 0.73
N SER A 104 -22.27 -18.40 2.01
CA SER A 104 -23.31 -19.34 2.41
C SER A 104 -23.82 -19.04 3.83
N THR A 105 -25.12 -18.74 3.89
CA THR A 105 -26.08 -19.02 4.97
C THR A 105 -25.53 -19.47 6.33
N ASN A 106 -25.62 -18.62 7.36
CA ASN A 106 -26.69 -18.74 8.36
C ASN A 106 -26.59 -17.69 9.47
N VAL A 107 -27.76 -17.20 9.86
CA VAL A 107 -28.01 -16.12 10.81
C VAL A 107 -27.77 -16.64 12.23
N ALA A 108 -26.63 -16.35 12.86
CA ALA A 108 -26.51 -16.44 14.32
C ALA A 108 -25.28 -15.70 14.88
N SER A 109 -25.58 -14.72 15.74
CA SER A 109 -24.73 -14.25 16.86
C SER A 109 -23.49 -13.39 16.56
N VAL A 110 -23.70 -12.16 16.09
CA VAL A 110 -22.73 -11.06 16.32
C VAL A 110 -23.05 -10.43 17.68
N ARG A 111 -22.50 -10.99 18.77
CA ARG A 111 -22.53 -10.32 20.08
C ARG A 111 -21.44 -9.26 20.16
N ARG A 112 -21.91 -8.02 20.05
CA ARG A 112 -21.32 -6.72 20.37
C ARG A 112 -20.57 -6.72 21.71
N TRP A 113 -19.27 -6.45 21.69
CA TRP A 113 -18.54 -6.00 22.88
C TRP A 113 -18.62 -4.46 22.96
N ARG A 114 -19.42 -3.93 23.89
CA ARG A 114 -19.30 -2.54 24.35
C ARG A 114 -18.26 -2.52 25.47
N ALA A 115 -17.24 -1.67 25.34
CA ALA A 115 -16.39 -1.29 26.45
C ALA A 115 -17.24 -0.50 27.46
N THR A 116 -17.41 -1.04 28.66
CA THR A 116 -17.95 -0.30 29.80
C THR A 116 -16.83 0.53 30.42
N SER A 117 -17.18 1.78 30.66
CA SER A 117 -16.45 2.87 31.29
C SER A 117 -15.71 2.49 32.59
N ILE A 118 -14.50 3.04 32.71
CA ILE A 118 -13.66 3.09 33.92
C ILE A 118 -14.34 4.01 34.96
N PRO A 119 -14.27 3.69 36.28
CA PRO A 119 -14.87 4.49 37.36
C PRO A 119 -14.30 5.92 37.49
#